data_AF-A0A2A6J5W3-F1
#
_entry.id   AF-A0A2A6J5W3-F1
#
_cell.length_a   1.000
_cell.length_b   1.000
_cell.length_c   1.000
_cell.angle_alpha   90.00
_cell.angle_beta   90.00
_cell.angle_gamma   90.00
#
_symmetry.space_group_name_H-M   'P 1'
#
loop_
_entity.id
_entity.type
_entity.pdbx_description
1 polymer ?
#
loop_
_entity_poly.entity_id
_entity_poly.type
_entity_poly.pdbx_seq_one_letter_code
_entity_poly.pdbx_strand_id
1 'polypeptide(L)'
;MDMTRIRDQMVEHHVTRRGIRDQNVTAAMRAVPREKFVAPGCEEFAYEDAPLSIGEGQTISQPFIVALMLEKAKLDAGDKVLEVGTGSGYASALISRIARQVYSIERHESLALQASERFEKLGYGNIDVRVGDGSKGWPQAAPFNAIIVSASAPQVPTALKEQLELGGRLIIPIGRGEEQQLKRITRIGATAFEEEDLGGVRFVPLIGEDAWTAAHPMYTAPAPSPPGAFASAQSLPRNAEEGGMGKMPKSPALPEGVLDHGEFQQWFWAVQRISWVAFCLSCVKRWWPRTAHIIDGVPTVLVTDGVYDEGALKGARLQKEDVMRAARSQEGIESVTEIKFAILEVSGNISIIKREKSG
;
A
#
# COMPACT_ATOMS: atom_id res chain seq x y z
N MET A 1 32.75 -3.22 9.01
CA MET A 1 31.59 -2.31 8.98
C MET A 1 30.83 -2.48 10.29
N ASP A 2 30.61 -1.41 11.05
CA ASP A 2 29.87 -1.50 12.32
C ASP A 2 28.36 -1.55 12.05
N MET A 3 27.84 -2.77 11.96
CA MET A 3 26.43 -3.02 11.61
C MET A 3 25.46 -2.48 12.66
N THR A 4 25.84 -2.48 13.94
CA THR A 4 25.00 -1.92 15.01
C THR A 4 24.80 -0.42 14.80
N ARG A 5 25.89 0.32 14.56
CA ARG A 5 25.81 1.75 14.30
C ARG A 5 24.98 2.07 13.04
N ILE A 6 25.12 1.27 11.97
CA ILE A 6 24.37 1.48 10.72
C ILE A 6 22.89 1.18 10.92
N ARG A 7 22.55 0.13 11.69
CA ARG A 7 21.16 -0.17 12.07
C ARG A 7 20.54 0.99 12.84
N ASP A 8 21.24 1.53 13.83
CA ASP A 8 20.74 2.68 14.59
C ASP A 8 20.51 3.90 13.70
N GLN A 9 21.40 4.12 12.72
CA GLN A 9 21.23 5.18 11.71
C GLN A 9 20.02 4.93 10.80
N MET A 10 19.77 3.69 10.40
CA MET A 10 18.57 3.31 9.64
C MET A 10 17.30 3.60 10.44
N VAL A 11 17.26 3.23 11.73
CA VAL A 11 16.10 3.51 12.59
C VAL A 11 15.90 5.02 12.75
N GLU A 12 16.97 5.79 12.94
CA GLU A 12 16.85 7.24 13.07
C GLU A 12 16.40 7.93 11.76
N HIS A 13 17.02 7.59 10.63
CA HIS A 13 16.77 8.29 9.38
C HIS A 13 15.53 7.80 8.63
N HIS A 14 15.33 6.49 8.57
CA HIS A 14 14.30 5.88 7.76
C HIS A 14 13.03 5.52 8.54
N VAL A 15 13.08 5.49 9.88
CA VAL A 15 11.93 5.10 10.71
C VAL A 15 11.42 6.28 11.54
N THR A 16 12.19 6.80 12.50
CA THR A 16 11.71 7.82 13.45
C THR A 16 11.45 9.18 12.80
N ARG A 17 12.36 9.67 11.95
CA ARG A 17 12.19 10.95 11.23
C ARG A 17 11.03 10.95 10.26
N ARG A 18 10.58 9.78 9.82
CA ARG A 18 9.42 9.61 8.93
C ARG A 18 8.11 9.39 9.67
N GLY A 19 8.11 9.54 11.00
CA GLY A 19 6.91 9.65 11.80
C GLY A 19 6.52 8.39 12.55
N ILE A 20 7.31 7.31 12.50
CA ILE A 20 7.11 6.15 13.38
C ILE A 20 7.53 6.56 14.80
N ARG A 21 6.59 6.49 15.73
CA ARG A 21 6.74 6.92 17.14
C ARG A 21 6.63 5.77 18.14
N ASP A 22 6.12 4.61 17.73
CA ASP A 22 5.99 3.46 18.61
C ASP A 22 7.37 2.98 19.14
N GLN A 23 7.52 3.02 20.46
CA GLN A 23 8.77 2.68 21.13
C GLN A 23 9.08 1.18 21.04
N ASN A 24 8.06 0.32 21.06
CA ASN A 24 8.24 -1.12 20.93
C ASN A 24 8.74 -1.46 19.52
N VAL A 25 8.15 -0.81 18.50
CA VAL A 25 8.58 -0.97 17.09
C VAL A 25 10.02 -0.50 16.90
N THR A 26 10.34 0.71 17.36
CA THR A 26 11.70 1.26 17.18
C THR A 26 12.75 0.50 17.99
N ALA A 27 12.41 -0.03 19.17
CA ALA A 27 13.30 -0.90 19.94
C ALA A 27 13.52 -2.24 19.23
N ALA A 28 12.46 -2.88 18.71
CA ALA A 28 12.58 -4.12 17.94
C ALA A 28 13.47 -3.93 16.69
N MET A 29 13.29 -2.83 15.95
CA MET A 29 14.10 -2.50 14.77
C MET A 29 15.59 -2.29 15.10
N ARG A 30 15.94 -1.81 16.30
CA ARG A 30 17.34 -1.72 16.77
C ARG A 30 17.88 -3.07 17.26
N ALA A 31 17.02 -3.93 17.81
CA ALA A 31 17.43 -5.22 18.34
C ALA A 31 17.67 -6.27 17.25
N VAL A 32 16.82 -6.31 16.21
CA VAL A 32 16.85 -7.38 15.20
C VAL A 32 17.93 -7.11 14.13
N PRO A 33 18.89 -8.03 13.94
CA PRO A 33 19.96 -7.86 12.97
C PRO A 33 19.52 -8.15 11.54
N ARG A 34 18.96 -7.15 10.85
CA ARG A 34 18.45 -7.27 9.47
C ARG A 34 19.46 -7.89 8.49
N GLU A 35 20.76 -7.63 8.67
CA GLU A 35 21.86 -8.23 7.91
C GLU A 35 21.93 -9.77 8.00
N LYS A 36 21.28 -10.38 9.00
CA LYS A 36 21.16 -11.85 9.11
C LYS A 36 19.97 -12.42 8.34
N PHE A 37 19.12 -11.56 7.79
CA PHE A 37 17.90 -11.92 7.05
C PHE A 37 17.98 -11.62 5.56
N VAL A 38 19.11 -11.10 5.08
CA VAL A 38 19.37 -10.90 3.64
C VAL A 38 20.15 -12.08 3.05
N ALA A 39 20.18 -12.18 1.72
CA ALA A 39 21.02 -13.16 1.04
C ALA A 39 22.52 -12.90 1.30
N PRO A 40 23.37 -13.94 1.33
CA PRO A 40 24.81 -13.77 1.48
C PRO A 40 25.39 -12.83 0.43
N GLY A 41 26.23 -11.88 0.86
CA GLY A 41 26.81 -10.84 -0.01
C GLY A 41 25.96 -9.57 -0.13
N CYS A 42 24.74 -9.54 0.42
CA CYS A 42 23.89 -8.35 0.44
C CYS A 42 23.93 -7.59 1.77
N GLU A 43 24.79 -7.96 2.72
CA GLU A 43 24.82 -7.41 4.08
C GLU A 43 25.11 -5.90 4.11
N GLU A 44 25.90 -5.39 3.17
CA GLU A 44 26.19 -3.95 3.06
C GLU A 44 24.95 -3.11 2.72
N PHE A 45 23.97 -3.70 2.01
CA PHE A 45 22.72 -3.06 1.61
C PHE A 45 21.59 -3.27 2.62
N ALA A 46 21.80 -4.09 3.65
CA ALA A 46 20.74 -4.55 4.54
C ALA A 46 19.95 -3.42 5.23
N TYR A 47 20.57 -2.25 5.38
CA TYR A 47 20.03 -1.10 6.09
C TYR A 47 19.63 0.07 5.20
N GLU A 48 19.72 -0.09 3.88
CA GLU A 48 19.09 0.82 2.94
C GLU A 48 17.56 0.69 3.07
N ASP A 49 16.84 1.79 2.87
CA ASP A 49 15.37 1.75 2.87
C ASP A 49 14.81 1.25 1.53
N ALA A 50 15.20 0.03 1.16
CA ALA A 50 14.83 -0.62 -0.08
C ALA A 50 14.53 -2.12 0.15
N PRO A 51 13.70 -2.74 -0.71
CA PRO A 51 13.55 -4.18 -0.70
C PRO A 51 14.80 -4.86 -1.30
N LEU A 52 15.15 -6.04 -0.79
CA LEU A 52 16.25 -6.86 -1.31
C LEU A 52 15.73 -8.25 -1.70
N SER A 53 16.30 -8.87 -2.74
CA SER A 53 15.94 -10.23 -3.15
C SER A 53 16.32 -11.26 -2.09
N ILE A 54 15.45 -12.26 -1.88
CA ILE A 54 15.67 -13.36 -0.91
C ILE A 54 15.53 -14.75 -1.56
N GLY A 55 15.52 -14.81 -2.89
CA GLY A 55 15.23 -16.04 -3.64
C GLY A 55 13.74 -16.25 -3.90
N GLU A 56 13.40 -17.27 -4.70
CA GLU A 56 12.00 -17.63 -5.06
C GLU A 56 11.18 -16.48 -5.69
N GLY A 57 11.84 -15.47 -6.27
CA GLY A 57 11.18 -14.26 -6.76
C GLY A 57 10.63 -13.33 -5.65
N GLN A 58 10.99 -13.58 -4.39
CA GLN A 58 10.52 -12.83 -3.23
C GLN A 58 11.55 -11.78 -2.79
N THR A 59 11.08 -10.83 -1.97
CA THR A 59 11.93 -9.79 -1.38
C THR A 59 11.72 -9.68 0.13
N ILE A 60 12.78 -9.30 0.85
CA ILE A 60 12.64 -8.73 2.18
C ILE A 60 12.16 -7.28 2.03
N SER A 61 11.03 -6.92 2.64
CA SER A 61 10.41 -5.59 2.49
C SER A 61 11.28 -4.46 3.04
N GLN A 62 11.12 -3.25 2.50
CA GLN A 62 11.87 -2.07 2.97
C GLN A 62 11.62 -1.80 4.48
N PRO A 63 12.66 -1.44 5.25
CA PRO A 63 12.58 -1.14 6.68
C PRO A 63 11.41 -0.24 7.09
N PHE A 64 11.15 0.85 6.37
CA PHE A 64 10.07 1.78 6.72
C PHE A 64 8.69 1.14 6.60
N ILE A 65 8.41 0.38 5.53
CA ILE A 65 7.09 -0.29 5.38
C ILE A 65 6.89 -1.29 6.51
N VAL A 66 7.90 -2.08 6.85
CA VAL A 66 7.79 -3.04 7.96
C VAL A 66 7.46 -2.30 9.26
N ALA A 67 8.19 -1.23 9.58
CA ALA A 67 7.92 -0.44 10.78
C ALA A 67 6.51 0.20 10.78
N LEU A 68 6.06 0.72 9.63
CA LEU A 68 4.71 1.25 9.45
C LEU A 68 3.66 0.17 9.71
N MET A 69 3.81 -1.02 9.14
CA MET A 69 2.86 -2.12 9.35
C MET A 69 2.77 -2.52 10.83
N LEU A 70 3.92 -2.63 11.52
CA LEU A 70 3.94 -2.97 12.95
C LEU A 70 3.31 -1.88 13.83
N GLU A 71 3.61 -0.60 13.57
CA GLU A 71 3.00 0.51 14.31
C GLU A 71 1.48 0.56 14.11
N LYS A 72 1.01 0.33 12.87
CA LYS A 72 -0.43 0.34 12.57
C LYS A 72 -1.17 -0.87 13.12
N ALA A 73 -0.48 -2.01 13.27
CA ALA A 73 -1.00 -3.19 13.96
C ALA A 73 -1.17 -2.96 15.48
N LYS A 74 -0.48 -1.97 16.07
CA LYS A 74 -0.53 -1.61 17.49
C LYS A 74 -0.27 -2.81 18.41
N LEU A 75 0.82 -3.54 18.14
CA LEU A 75 1.15 -4.77 18.84
C LEU A 75 1.51 -4.54 20.32
N ASP A 76 1.16 -5.49 21.17
CA ASP A 76 1.48 -5.51 22.60
C ASP A 76 2.13 -6.85 23.02
N ALA A 77 2.78 -6.87 24.19
CA ALA A 77 3.46 -8.01 24.79
C ALA A 77 2.54 -9.22 25.02
N GLY A 78 1.23 -9.03 25.12
CA GLY A 78 0.25 -10.12 25.26
C GLY A 78 -0.13 -10.80 23.95
N ASP A 79 0.14 -10.16 22.81
CA ASP A 79 -0.51 -10.51 21.55
C ASP A 79 -0.06 -11.86 21.00
N LYS A 80 -1.03 -12.59 20.42
CA LYS A 80 -0.80 -13.70 19.51
C LYS A 80 -0.97 -13.21 18.08
N VAL A 81 0.09 -13.28 17.29
CA VAL A 81 0.15 -12.67 15.95
C VAL A 81 0.30 -13.73 14.88
N LEU A 82 -0.43 -13.58 13.77
CA LEU A 82 -0.21 -14.34 12.54
C LEU A 82 0.52 -13.47 11.51
N GLU A 83 1.67 -13.91 11.03
CA GLU A 83 2.31 -13.38 9.83
C GLU A 83 1.97 -14.27 8.63
N VAL A 84 1.53 -13.65 7.53
CA VAL A 84 1.35 -14.31 6.24
C VAL A 84 2.43 -13.83 5.28
N GLY A 85 3.26 -14.77 4.82
CA GLY A 85 4.46 -14.53 4.01
C GLY A 85 5.70 -14.38 4.87
N THR A 86 6.21 -15.49 5.42
CA THR A 86 7.44 -15.50 6.24
C THR A 86 8.62 -14.90 5.49
N GLY A 87 8.81 -15.26 4.22
CA GLY A 87 9.93 -14.80 3.41
C GLY A 87 11.28 -15.05 4.10
N SER A 88 12.03 -13.98 4.37
CA SER A 88 13.29 -14.07 5.12
C SER A 88 13.10 -14.34 6.61
N GLY A 89 11.92 -14.09 7.16
CA GLY A 89 11.63 -14.12 8.59
C GLY A 89 11.93 -12.81 9.34
N TYR A 90 12.35 -11.74 8.65
CA TYR A 90 12.70 -10.47 9.33
C TYR A 90 11.51 -9.84 10.05
N ALA A 91 10.34 -9.78 9.41
CA ALA A 91 9.14 -9.22 10.04
C ALA A 91 8.66 -10.10 11.20
N SER A 92 8.58 -11.42 11.03
CA SER A 92 8.43 -12.39 12.14
C SER A 92 9.38 -12.14 13.32
N ALA A 93 10.67 -11.94 13.08
CA ALA A 93 11.66 -11.65 14.12
C ALA A 93 11.38 -10.33 14.85
N LEU A 94 10.97 -9.28 14.13
CA LEU A 94 10.56 -8.02 14.76
C LEU A 94 9.30 -8.18 15.61
N ILE A 95 8.28 -8.86 15.07
CA ILE A 95 7.03 -9.14 15.79
C ILE A 95 7.34 -9.91 17.08
N SER A 96 8.24 -10.90 17.02
CA SER A 96 8.61 -11.73 18.19
C SER A 96 9.27 -10.95 19.33
N ARG A 97 9.83 -9.76 19.05
CA ARG A 97 10.39 -8.86 20.07
C ARG A 97 9.33 -8.02 20.77
N ILE A 98 8.11 -7.97 20.23
CA ILE A 98 7.01 -7.16 20.73
C ILE A 98 5.90 -8.04 21.29
N ALA A 99 5.51 -9.10 20.58
CA ALA A 99 4.36 -9.95 20.88
C ALA A 99 4.75 -11.23 21.64
N ARG A 100 3.76 -11.85 22.29
CA ARG A 100 3.94 -13.10 23.06
C ARG A 100 4.32 -14.27 22.17
N GLN A 101 3.57 -14.48 21.07
CA GLN A 101 3.73 -15.62 20.16
C GLN A 101 3.47 -15.19 18.72
N VAL A 102 4.33 -15.66 17.81
CA VAL A 102 4.18 -15.46 16.36
C VAL A 102 3.91 -16.79 15.69
N TYR A 103 2.86 -16.84 14.88
CA TYR A 103 2.61 -17.90 13.92
C TYR A 103 2.91 -17.34 12.55
N SER A 104 3.76 -17.99 11.76
CA SER A 104 4.16 -17.50 10.44
C SER A 104 3.92 -18.56 9.37
N ILE A 105 3.25 -18.18 8.29
CA ILE A 105 2.96 -19.07 7.16
C ILE A 105 3.72 -18.61 5.93
N GLU A 106 4.38 -19.57 5.28
CA GLU A 106 5.07 -19.37 4.01
C GLU A 106 4.66 -20.44 3.00
N ARG A 107 4.46 -20.06 1.74
CA ARG A 107 4.08 -21.00 0.68
C ARG A 107 5.29 -21.71 0.07
N HIS A 108 6.45 -21.06 0.04
CA HIS A 108 7.70 -21.60 -0.47
C HIS A 108 8.42 -22.37 0.63
N GLU A 109 8.39 -23.71 0.52
CA GLU A 109 9.05 -24.60 1.49
C GLU A 109 10.52 -24.25 1.75
N SER A 110 11.27 -23.90 0.68
CA SER A 110 12.67 -23.48 0.78
C SER A 110 12.88 -22.25 1.67
N LEU A 111 11.99 -21.25 1.60
CA LEU A 111 12.05 -20.06 2.45
C LEU A 111 11.62 -20.35 3.88
N ALA A 112 10.56 -21.15 4.07
CA ALA A 112 10.07 -21.54 5.40
C ALA A 112 11.15 -22.28 6.21
N LEU A 113 11.85 -23.24 5.59
CA LEU A 113 12.94 -23.99 6.22
C LEU A 113 14.11 -23.07 6.58
N GLN A 114 14.54 -22.22 5.65
CA GLN A 114 15.62 -21.25 5.89
C GLN A 114 15.29 -20.26 7.01
N ALA A 115 14.04 -19.78 7.07
CA ALA A 115 13.58 -18.91 8.14
C ALA A 115 13.60 -19.63 9.49
N SER A 116 13.10 -20.87 9.55
CA SER A 116 13.09 -21.69 10.76
C SER A 116 14.50 -21.94 11.31
N GLU A 117 15.44 -22.34 10.44
CA GLU A 117 16.84 -22.50 10.84
C GLU A 117 17.47 -21.19 11.33
N ARG A 118 17.13 -20.06 10.68
CA ARG A 118 17.61 -18.75 11.08
C ARG A 118 17.06 -18.36 12.45
N PHE A 119 15.80 -18.66 12.74
CA PHE A 119 15.18 -18.41 14.03
C PHE A 119 15.86 -19.20 15.15
N GLU A 120 16.13 -20.48 14.93
CA GLU A 120 16.87 -21.32 15.88
C GLU A 120 18.28 -20.77 16.12
N LYS A 121 19.05 -20.50 15.05
CA LYS A 121 20.42 -19.97 15.14
C LYS A 121 20.50 -18.62 15.85
N LEU A 122 19.48 -17.78 15.73
CA LEU A 122 19.42 -16.45 16.34
C LEU A 122 18.68 -16.42 17.69
N GLY A 123 18.15 -17.55 18.15
CA GLY A 123 17.52 -17.68 19.46
C GLY A 123 16.09 -17.10 19.55
N TYR A 124 15.32 -17.14 18.47
CA TYR A 124 13.90 -16.78 18.48
C TYR A 124 13.05 -18.00 18.85
N GLY A 125 12.62 -18.07 20.12
CA GLY A 125 11.91 -19.23 20.68
C GLY A 125 10.37 -19.16 20.65
N ASN A 126 9.78 -18.05 20.21
CA ASN A 126 8.33 -17.80 20.20
C ASN A 126 7.79 -17.57 18.78
N ILE A 127 8.38 -18.22 17.79
CA ILE A 127 7.96 -18.17 16.38
C ILE A 127 7.72 -19.60 15.89
N ASP A 128 6.47 -19.90 15.54
CA ASP A 128 6.08 -21.15 14.88
C ASP A 128 5.94 -20.92 13.37
N VAL A 129 6.72 -21.62 12.56
CA VAL A 129 6.67 -21.51 11.09
C VAL A 129 5.94 -22.73 10.51
N ARG A 130 5.11 -22.50 9.50
CA ARG A 130 4.45 -23.56 8.73
C ARG A 130 4.49 -23.29 7.24
N VAL A 131 4.72 -24.35 6.47
CA VAL A 131 4.51 -24.34 5.02
C VAL A 131 3.01 -24.43 4.72
N GLY A 132 2.44 -23.48 3.97
CA GLY A 132 1.03 -23.55 3.60
C GLY A 132 0.49 -22.34 2.86
N ASP A 133 -0.79 -22.43 2.51
CA ASP A 133 -1.53 -21.33 1.90
C ASP A 133 -1.89 -20.27 2.97
N GLY A 134 -1.18 -19.14 2.88
CA GLY A 134 -1.37 -18.00 3.76
C GLY A 134 -2.74 -17.32 3.64
N SER A 135 -3.44 -17.42 2.50
CA SER A 135 -4.77 -16.80 2.35
C SER A 135 -5.81 -17.46 3.25
N LYS A 136 -5.60 -18.72 3.63
CA LYS A 136 -6.45 -19.51 4.54
C LYS A 136 -6.13 -19.29 6.02
N GLY A 137 -5.07 -18.57 6.33
CA GLY A 137 -4.60 -18.34 7.70
C GLY A 137 -4.22 -19.64 8.43
N TRP A 138 -4.34 -19.63 9.76
CA TRP A 138 -4.01 -20.74 10.65
C TRP A 138 -5.16 -21.06 11.62
N PRO A 139 -6.23 -21.74 11.15
CA PRO A 139 -7.42 -22.00 11.96
C PRO A 139 -7.13 -22.72 13.29
N GLN A 140 -6.14 -23.61 13.32
CA GLN A 140 -5.76 -24.37 14.52
C GLN A 140 -5.16 -23.51 15.64
N ALA A 141 -4.63 -22.33 15.29
CA ALA A 141 -4.02 -21.39 16.23
C ALA A 141 -4.85 -20.11 16.43
N ALA A 142 -5.92 -19.90 15.66
CA ALA A 142 -6.85 -18.80 15.80
C ALA A 142 -7.56 -18.81 17.18
N PRO A 143 -8.12 -17.69 17.65
CA PRO A 143 -8.11 -16.35 17.04
C PRO A 143 -6.82 -15.57 17.31
N PHE A 144 -6.51 -14.56 16.50
CA PHE A 144 -5.31 -13.72 16.59
C PHE A 144 -5.62 -12.27 16.99
N ASN A 145 -4.74 -11.67 17.80
CA ASN A 145 -4.82 -10.25 18.16
C ASN A 145 -4.41 -9.35 16.99
N ALA A 146 -3.45 -9.82 16.18
CA ALA A 146 -3.09 -9.17 14.94
C ALA A 146 -2.76 -10.18 13.84
N ILE A 147 -3.03 -9.80 12.60
CA ILE A 147 -2.59 -10.52 11.41
C ILE A 147 -1.85 -9.52 10.52
N ILE A 148 -0.66 -9.89 10.07
CA ILE A 148 0.20 -9.04 9.23
C ILE A 148 0.49 -9.81 7.94
N VAL A 149 0.09 -9.27 6.81
CA VAL A 149 0.26 -9.91 5.49
C VAL A 149 1.33 -9.16 4.70
N SER A 150 2.44 -9.84 4.40
CA SER A 150 3.58 -9.31 3.66
C SER A 150 3.50 -9.59 2.15
N ALA A 151 2.27 -9.68 1.61
CA ALA A 151 1.98 -9.90 0.20
C ALA A 151 0.62 -9.27 -0.17
N SER A 152 0.48 -8.76 -1.39
CA SER A 152 -0.75 -8.07 -1.83
C SER A 152 -1.83 -9.04 -2.27
N ALA A 153 -3.06 -8.86 -1.77
CA ALA A 153 -4.23 -9.64 -2.15
C ALA A 153 -5.17 -8.84 -3.10
N PRO A 154 -6.02 -9.51 -3.90
CA PRO A 154 -7.08 -8.82 -4.68
C PRO A 154 -8.07 -8.09 -3.79
N GLN A 155 -8.39 -8.73 -2.67
CA GLN A 155 -9.35 -8.32 -1.67
C GLN A 155 -8.93 -8.96 -0.35
N VAL A 156 -9.48 -8.47 0.76
CA VAL A 156 -9.16 -9.02 2.09
C VAL A 156 -9.70 -10.46 2.18
N PRO A 157 -8.86 -11.50 2.40
CA PRO A 157 -9.33 -12.88 2.52
C PRO A 157 -10.29 -13.05 3.71
N THR A 158 -11.42 -13.71 3.48
CA THR A 158 -12.44 -13.92 4.52
C THR A 158 -11.88 -14.73 5.69
N ALA A 159 -11.10 -15.77 5.41
CA ALA A 159 -10.49 -16.61 6.44
C ALA A 159 -9.62 -15.82 7.41
N LEU A 160 -8.89 -14.80 6.94
CA LEU A 160 -8.08 -13.95 7.81
C LEU A 160 -8.94 -13.05 8.70
N LYS A 161 -10.03 -12.48 8.17
CA LYS A 161 -10.97 -11.68 8.97
C LYS A 161 -11.64 -12.50 10.08
N GLU A 162 -12.07 -13.71 9.76
CA GLU A 162 -12.75 -14.60 10.70
C GLU A 162 -11.84 -15.08 11.83
N GLN A 163 -10.54 -15.19 11.56
CA GLN A 163 -9.51 -15.58 12.54
C GLN A 163 -9.02 -14.43 13.42
N LEU A 164 -9.50 -13.19 13.24
CA LEU A 164 -9.20 -12.10 14.17
C LEU A 164 -10.01 -12.25 15.46
N GLU A 165 -9.41 -11.95 16.61
CA GLU A 165 -10.15 -11.71 17.84
C GLU A 165 -10.98 -10.41 17.74
N LEU A 166 -11.98 -10.23 18.60
CA LEU A 166 -12.66 -8.94 18.73
C LEU A 166 -11.65 -7.86 19.17
N GLY A 167 -11.62 -6.73 18.46
CA GLY A 167 -10.60 -5.68 18.61
C GLY A 167 -9.28 -6.00 17.88
N GLY A 168 -9.15 -7.19 17.29
CA GLY A 168 -7.99 -7.61 16.52
C GLY A 168 -7.86 -6.86 15.20
N ARG A 169 -6.62 -6.74 14.71
CA ARG A 169 -6.27 -5.90 13.55
C ARG A 169 -5.56 -6.72 12.47
N LEU A 170 -6.03 -6.63 11.24
CA LEU A 170 -5.39 -7.19 10.06
C LEU A 170 -4.75 -6.06 9.25
N ILE A 171 -3.44 -6.14 9.03
CA ILE A 171 -2.68 -5.25 8.16
C ILE A 171 -2.39 -5.99 6.85
N ILE A 172 -2.88 -5.47 5.73
CA ILE A 172 -2.81 -6.17 4.44
C ILE A 172 -2.71 -5.20 3.26
N PRO A 173 -1.75 -5.38 2.33
CA PRO A 173 -1.75 -4.72 1.04
C PRO A 173 -2.86 -5.28 0.15
N ILE A 174 -3.64 -4.40 -0.48
CA ILE A 174 -4.74 -4.75 -1.39
C ILE A 174 -4.54 -4.04 -2.73
N GLY A 175 -4.70 -4.77 -3.83
CA GLY A 175 -4.65 -4.21 -5.18
C GLY A 175 -3.54 -4.81 -6.05
N ARG A 176 -3.30 -4.19 -7.21
CA ARG A 176 -2.35 -4.68 -8.23
C ARG A 176 -1.36 -3.60 -8.63
N GLY A 177 -0.13 -4.03 -8.95
CA GLY A 177 0.89 -3.13 -9.51
C GLY A 177 1.15 -1.91 -8.63
N GLU A 178 1.04 -0.73 -9.23
CA GLU A 178 1.23 0.58 -8.58
C GLU A 178 -0.04 1.09 -7.85
N GLU A 179 -1.17 0.39 -7.97
CA GLU A 179 -2.46 0.77 -7.35
C GLU A 179 -2.69 0.10 -5.98
N GLN A 180 -1.66 -0.52 -5.39
CA GLN A 180 -1.82 -1.21 -4.12
C GLN A 180 -1.94 -0.22 -2.95
N GLN A 181 -2.92 -0.45 -2.08
CA GLN A 181 -3.15 0.29 -0.86
C GLN A 181 -2.90 -0.62 0.35
N LEU A 182 -2.17 -0.11 1.34
CA LEU A 182 -2.05 -0.78 2.62
C LEU A 182 -3.32 -0.50 3.43
N LYS A 183 -4.02 -1.55 3.86
CA LYS A 183 -5.22 -1.41 4.68
C LYS A 183 -5.02 -1.93 6.09
N ARG A 184 -5.72 -1.31 7.05
CA ARG A 184 -5.99 -1.90 8.37
C ARG A 184 -7.46 -2.25 8.47
N ILE A 185 -7.73 -3.50 8.81
CA ILE A 185 -9.07 -4.02 9.09
C ILE A 185 -9.17 -4.31 10.59
N THR A 186 -10.12 -3.69 11.30
CA THR A 186 -10.32 -3.92 12.74
C THR A 186 -11.64 -4.65 12.97
N ARG A 187 -11.61 -5.77 13.67
CA ARG A 187 -12.85 -6.50 14.02
C ARG A 187 -13.56 -5.78 15.17
N ILE A 188 -14.74 -5.23 14.92
CA ILE A 188 -15.54 -4.48 15.92
C ILE A 188 -16.81 -5.22 16.36
N GLY A 189 -17.08 -6.39 15.79
CA GLY A 189 -18.18 -7.26 16.21
C GLY A 189 -18.04 -8.68 15.68
N ALA A 190 -19.08 -9.49 15.84
CA ALA A 190 -19.08 -10.88 15.35
C ALA A 190 -18.86 -10.94 13.83
N THR A 191 -19.50 -10.05 13.07
CA THR A 191 -19.41 -9.94 11.61
C THR A 191 -19.09 -8.51 11.13
N ALA A 192 -18.81 -7.58 12.05
CA ALA A 192 -18.59 -6.17 11.76
C ALA A 192 -17.09 -5.82 11.78
N PHE A 193 -16.66 -5.08 10.76
CA PHE A 193 -15.26 -4.69 10.56
C PHE A 193 -15.18 -3.21 10.14
N GLU A 194 -14.17 -2.52 10.65
CA GLU A 194 -13.79 -1.18 10.19
C GLU A 194 -12.57 -1.28 9.28
N GLU A 195 -12.56 -0.51 8.19
CA GLU A 195 -11.42 -0.42 7.28
C GLU A 195 -10.80 0.99 7.33
N GLU A 196 -9.47 1.05 7.33
CA GLU A 196 -8.69 2.27 7.19
C GLU A 196 -7.65 2.09 6.07
N ASP A 197 -7.55 3.07 5.18
CA ASP A 197 -6.48 3.17 4.18
C ASP A 197 -5.26 3.86 4.79
N LEU A 198 -4.11 3.19 4.71
CA LEU A 198 -2.83 3.61 5.27
C LEU A 198 -1.88 4.15 4.19
N GLY A 199 -2.31 4.21 2.93
CA GLY A 199 -1.56 4.77 1.81
C GLY A 199 -0.99 3.72 0.84
N GLY A 200 -0.37 4.23 -0.23
CA GLY A 200 0.17 3.41 -1.31
C GLY A 200 1.39 2.59 -0.89
N VAL A 201 1.44 1.34 -1.34
CA VAL A 201 2.57 0.42 -1.13
C VAL A 201 2.81 -0.41 -2.39
N ARG A 202 3.85 -1.26 -2.39
CA ARG A 202 4.06 -2.25 -3.44
C ARG A 202 4.65 -3.52 -2.86
N PHE A 203 3.91 -4.61 -3.02
CA PHE A 203 4.23 -5.95 -2.55
C PHE A 203 4.13 -6.97 -3.68
N VAL A 204 4.83 -8.09 -3.49
CA VAL A 204 4.64 -9.33 -4.25
C VAL A 204 3.19 -9.85 -4.05
N PRO A 205 2.62 -10.58 -5.02
CA PRO A 205 1.24 -11.06 -4.91
C PRO A 205 1.10 -12.19 -3.87
N LEU A 206 0.04 -12.13 -3.06
CA LEU A 206 -0.41 -13.24 -2.22
C LEU A 206 -1.08 -14.30 -3.12
N ILE A 207 -0.38 -15.41 -3.34
CA ILE A 207 -0.90 -16.53 -4.13
C ILE A 207 -1.55 -17.56 -3.20
N GLY A 208 -2.84 -17.81 -3.38
CA GLY A 208 -3.64 -18.67 -2.52
C GLY A 208 -5.08 -18.81 -3.00
N GLU A 209 -5.83 -19.74 -2.41
CA GLU A 209 -7.21 -20.06 -2.80
C GLU A 209 -8.16 -18.87 -2.58
N ASP A 210 -7.97 -18.13 -1.49
CA ASP A 210 -8.76 -16.95 -1.13
C ASP A 210 -8.08 -15.64 -1.56
N ALA A 211 -7.13 -15.71 -2.50
CA ALA A 211 -6.33 -14.58 -2.97
C ALA A 211 -6.12 -14.63 -4.50
N TRP A 212 -4.90 -14.35 -5.00
CA TRP A 212 -4.59 -14.52 -6.42
C TRP A 212 -4.37 -16.00 -6.74
N THR A 213 -4.95 -16.49 -7.84
CA THR A 213 -4.69 -17.86 -8.30
C THR A 213 -3.31 -17.99 -8.94
N ALA A 214 -2.72 -19.19 -8.95
CA ALA A 214 -1.39 -19.44 -9.53
C ALA A 214 -1.33 -19.22 -11.07
N ALA A 215 -2.47 -19.08 -11.73
CA ALA A 215 -2.56 -18.67 -13.14
C ALA A 215 -2.38 -17.15 -13.34
N HIS A 216 -2.14 -16.38 -12.28
CA HIS A 216 -2.01 -14.94 -12.35
C HIS A 216 -0.75 -14.54 -13.15
N PRO A 217 -0.81 -13.56 -14.07
CA PRO A 217 0.32 -13.18 -14.93
C PRO A 217 1.59 -12.69 -14.20
N MET A 218 1.46 -12.33 -12.92
CA MET A 218 2.59 -11.97 -12.04
C MET A 218 3.21 -13.18 -11.32
N TYR A 219 2.60 -14.37 -11.41
CA TYR A 219 3.20 -15.62 -10.95
C TYR A 219 4.25 -16.05 -11.96
N THR A 220 5.51 -15.73 -11.71
CA THR A 220 6.61 -16.48 -12.31
C THR A 220 6.80 -17.73 -11.46
N ALA A 221 6.54 -18.91 -12.04
CA ALA A 221 6.94 -20.15 -11.41
C ALA A 221 8.43 -20.06 -11.07
N PRO A 222 8.89 -20.56 -9.91
CA PRO A 222 10.30 -20.58 -9.60
C PRO A 222 11.03 -21.32 -10.73
N ALA A 223 12.06 -20.70 -11.30
CA ALA A 223 12.89 -21.36 -12.28
C ALA A 223 13.45 -22.64 -11.62
N PRO A 224 13.39 -23.80 -12.29
CA PRO A 224 13.98 -25.01 -11.73
C PRO A 224 15.45 -24.72 -11.41
N SER A 225 15.84 -24.99 -10.17
CA SER A 225 17.25 -24.89 -9.78
C SER A 225 18.07 -25.76 -10.73
N PRO A 226 19.16 -25.25 -11.33
CA PRO A 226 20.00 -26.08 -12.17
C PRO A 226 20.47 -27.30 -11.35
N PRO A 227 20.42 -28.52 -11.91
CA PRO A 227 20.91 -29.69 -11.21
C PRO A 227 22.40 -29.49 -10.88
N GLY A 228 22.74 -29.43 -9.59
CA GLY A 228 24.12 -29.25 -9.13
C GLY A 228 24.33 -28.25 -7.98
N ALA A 229 23.31 -27.53 -7.52
CA ALA A 229 23.44 -26.57 -6.41
C ALA A 229 23.46 -27.20 -5.00
N PHE A 230 23.91 -28.44 -4.86
CA PHE A 230 24.44 -28.92 -3.60
C PHE A 230 25.94 -28.65 -3.62
N ALA A 231 26.38 -27.62 -2.91
CA ALA A 231 27.79 -27.39 -2.67
C ALA A 231 28.36 -28.59 -1.90
N SER A 232 29.08 -29.46 -2.60
CA SER A 232 29.99 -30.39 -1.97
C SER A 232 31.14 -29.58 -1.38
N ALA A 233 31.27 -29.65 -0.06
CA ALA A 233 32.47 -29.22 0.62
C ALA A 233 33.64 -30.12 0.18
N GLN A 234 34.49 -29.65 -0.75
CA GLN A 234 35.88 -30.12 -0.89
C GLN A 234 36.73 -29.28 -1.86
N SER A 235 37.85 -28.79 -1.33
CA SER A 235 39.14 -28.45 -1.95
C SER A 235 39.23 -27.34 -3.01
N LEU A 236 39.87 -26.23 -2.60
CA LEU A 236 40.65 -25.31 -3.44
C LEU A 236 41.90 -26.01 -4.01
N PRO A 237 42.39 -25.56 -5.18
CA PRO A 237 43.82 -25.26 -5.31
C PRO A 237 44.12 -23.87 -5.91
N ARG A 238 45.36 -23.45 -5.65
CA ARG A 238 45.98 -22.14 -5.89
C ARG A 238 46.58 -21.97 -7.30
N ASN A 239 46.82 -20.69 -7.65
CA ASN A 239 47.75 -20.11 -8.67
C ASN A 239 47.27 -20.22 -10.14
N ALA A 240 47.50 -19.28 -11.07
CA ALA A 240 48.56 -18.29 -11.29
C ALA A 240 48.02 -17.12 -12.16
N GLU A 241 48.41 -15.86 -11.92
CA GLU A 241 49.37 -15.03 -12.69
C GLU A 241 48.74 -14.04 -13.72
N GLU A 242 49.50 -12.97 -13.94
CA GLU A 242 49.19 -11.64 -14.46
C GLU A 242 48.92 -11.55 -15.97
N GLY A 243 48.21 -10.50 -16.42
CA GLY A 243 48.24 -10.09 -17.83
C GLY A 243 47.34 -8.91 -18.23
N GLY A 244 47.93 -7.72 -18.37
CA GLY A 244 47.70 -6.82 -19.51
C GLY A 244 46.44 -5.93 -19.57
N MET A 245 46.64 -4.63 -19.39
CA MET A 245 45.65 -3.56 -19.63
C MET A 245 45.55 -3.24 -21.14
N GLY A 246 44.39 -3.47 -21.76
CA GLY A 246 44.10 -3.15 -23.18
C GLY A 246 42.89 -2.23 -23.34
N LYS A 247 42.99 -1.23 -24.23
CA LYS A 247 42.01 -0.14 -24.46
C LYS A 247 40.61 -0.64 -24.89
N MET A 248 39.56 0.02 -24.37
CA MET A 248 38.16 -0.22 -24.75
C MET A 248 37.85 0.23 -26.20
N PRO A 249 37.08 -0.54 -26.99
CA PRO A 249 36.51 -0.09 -28.25
C PRO A 249 35.28 0.81 -28.02
N LYS A 250 35.05 1.77 -28.92
CA LYS A 250 33.86 2.64 -28.92
C LYS A 250 32.59 1.84 -29.19
N SER A 251 31.53 2.14 -28.44
CA SER A 251 30.20 1.54 -28.61
C SER A 251 29.62 1.77 -30.01
N PRO A 252 28.95 0.77 -30.60
CA PRO A 252 28.30 0.92 -31.90
C PRO A 252 27.01 1.74 -31.79
N ALA A 253 26.61 2.37 -32.90
CA ALA A 253 25.37 3.13 -33.01
C ALA A 253 24.14 2.23 -32.80
N LEU A 254 23.11 2.79 -32.14
CA LEU A 254 21.87 2.09 -31.83
C LEU A 254 21.04 1.81 -33.09
N PRO A 255 20.37 0.65 -33.18
CA PRO A 255 19.52 0.31 -34.32
C PRO A 255 18.25 1.19 -34.40
N GLU A 256 17.70 1.33 -35.60
CA GLU A 256 16.47 2.09 -35.85
C GLU A 256 15.29 1.54 -35.03
N GLY A 257 14.60 2.43 -34.30
CA GLY A 257 13.50 2.11 -33.40
C GLY A 257 13.76 2.42 -31.92
N VAL A 258 14.98 2.82 -31.55
CA VAL A 258 15.27 3.37 -30.22
C VAL A 258 14.90 4.86 -30.23
N LEU A 259 13.94 5.26 -29.39
CA LEU A 259 13.51 6.65 -29.25
C LEU A 259 14.69 7.55 -28.88
N ASP A 260 14.88 8.61 -29.66
CA ASP A 260 15.86 9.66 -29.39
C ASP A 260 15.55 10.30 -28.03
N HIS A 261 16.57 10.35 -27.15
CA HIS A 261 16.47 10.90 -25.81
C HIS A 261 15.95 12.36 -25.80
N GLY A 262 16.14 13.11 -26.90
CA GLY A 262 15.60 14.45 -27.07
C GLY A 262 14.07 14.51 -27.17
N GLU A 263 13.44 13.59 -27.90
CA GLU A 263 11.99 13.54 -28.05
C GLU A 263 11.30 13.07 -26.76
N PHE A 264 11.92 12.11 -26.07
CA PHE A 264 11.44 11.64 -24.76
C PHE A 264 11.44 12.76 -23.71
N GLN A 265 12.48 13.61 -23.69
CA GLN A 265 12.51 14.76 -22.79
C GLN A 265 11.39 15.77 -23.09
N GLN A 266 11.09 16.05 -24.36
CA GLN A 266 10.01 16.97 -24.70
C GLN A 266 8.64 16.43 -24.27
N TRP A 267 8.39 15.13 -24.45
CA TRP A 267 7.19 14.46 -23.97
C TRP A 267 7.09 14.47 -22.45
N PHE A 268 8.20 14.19 -21.75
CA PHE A 268 8.28 14.23 -20.29
C PHE A 268 7.93 15.62 -19.73
N TRP A 269 8.45 16.69 -20.34
CA TRP A 269 8.13 18.06 -19.94
C TRP A 269 6.68 18.47 -20.26
N ALA A 270 6.10 17.94 -21.34
CA ALA A 270 4.69 18.19 -21.69
C ALA A 270 3.73 17.54 -20.66
N VAL A 271 3.99 16.28 -20.28
CA VAL A 271 3.19 15.55 -19.26
C VAL A 271 3.34 16.19 -17.88
N GLN A 272 4.54 16.67 -17.53
CA GLN A 272 4.78 17.41 -16.29
C GLN A 272 4.00 18.73 -16.22
N ARG A 273 3.88 19.48 -17.33
CA ARG A 273 3.06 20.71 -17.36
C ARG A 273 1.58 20.43 -17.12
N ILE A 274 1.04 19.37 -17.72
CA ILE A 274 -0.36 18.96 -17.51
C ILE A 274 -0.58 18.55 -16.03
N SER A 275 0.36 17.80 -15.47
CA SER A 275 0.34 17.40 -14.05
C SER A 275 0.42 18.62 -13.12
N TRP A 276 1.20 19.64 -13.47
CA TRP A 276 1.28 20.89 -12.72
C TRP A 276 -0.01 21.71 -12.79
N VAL A 277 -0.69 21.75 -13.95
CA VAL A 277 -2.01 22.38 -14.08
C VAL A 277 -3.04 21.66 -13.21
N ALA A 278 -3.06 20.32 -13.23
CA ALA A 278 -3.94 19.51 -12.39
C ALA A 278 -3.65 19.69 -10.89
N PHE A 279 -2.37 19.74 -10.51
CA PHE A 279 -1.95 20.01 -9.14
C PHE A 279 -2.32 21.42 -8.67
N CYS A 280 -2.14 22.43 -9.52
CA CYS A 280 -2.59 23.79 -9.25
C CYS A 280 -4.11 23.87 -9.06
N LEU A 281 -4.90 23.21 -9.91
CA LEU A 281 -6.36 23.12 -9.75
C LEU A 281 -6.75 22.44 -8.44
N SER A 282 -6.04 21.37 -8.05
CA SER A 282 -6.24 20.67 -6.78
C SER A 282 -5.87 21.53 -5.56
N CYS A 283 -4.81 22.34 -5.66
CA CYS A 283 -4.42 23.30 -4.62
C CYS A 283 -5.42 24.45 -4.49
N VAL A 284 -5.95 24.95 -5.62
CA VAL A 284 -7.02 25.97 -5.63
C VAL A 284 -8.28 25.44 -4.94
N LYS A 285 -8.68 24.18 -5.19
CA LYS A 285 -9.79 23.50 -4.48
C LYS A 285 -9.57 23.42 -2.98
N ARG A 286 -8.33 23.18 -2.54
CA ARG A 286 -7.98 23.06 -1.12
C ARG A 286 -7.95 24.39 -0.37
N TRP A 287 -7.64 25.50 -1.05
CA TRP A 287 -7.51 26.82 -0.43
C TRP A 287 -8.78 27.68 -0.52
N TRP A 288 -9.72 27.38 -1.43
CA TRP A 288 -11.04 28.03 -1.51
C TRP A 288 -12.21 27.01 -1.47
N PRO A 289 -12.62 26.52 -0.29
CA PRO A 289 -13.67 25.50 -0.15
C PRO A 289 -15.03 25.94 -0.70
N ARG A 290 -15.33 27.23 -0.68
CA ARG A 290 -16.61 27.79 -1.16
C ARG A 290 -16.78 27.76 -2.68
N THR A 291 -15.72 27.48 -3.45
CA THR A 291 -15.78 27.38 -4.91
C THR A 291 -15.69 25.94 -5.42
N ALA A 292 -15.56 24.94 -4.54
CA ALA A 292 -15.44 23.53 -4.91
C ALA A 292 -16.68 23.00 -5.65
N HIS A 293 -17.88 23.45 -5.26
CA HIS A 293 -19.15 23.06 -5.87
C HIS A 293 -19.30 23.45 -7.36
N ILE A 294 -18.55 24.46 -7.82
CA ILE A 294 -18.54 24.88 -9.23
C ILE A 294 -17.67 23.93 -10.08
N ILE A 295 -16.70 23.24 -9.47
CA ILE A 295 -15.73 22.40 -10.18
C ILE A 295 -16.18 20.93 -10.23
N ASP A 296 -17.07 20.50 -9.32
CA ASP A 296 -17.45 19.09 -9.17
C ASP A 296 -18.77 18.73 -9.89
N GLY A 297 -19.40 19.66 -10.61
CA GLY A 297 -20.57 19.37 -11.45
C GLY A 297 -21.77 18.80 -10.68
N VAL A 298 -21.99 19.25 -9.44
CA VAL A 298 -23.15 18.84 -8.65
C VAL A 298 -24.29 19.84 -8.90
N PRO A 299 -25.50 19.38 -9.29
CA PRO A 299 -26.67 20.25 -9.42
C PRO A 299 -26.92 21.01 -8.11
N THR A 300 -27.05 22.34 -8.19
CA THR A 300 -27.17 23.20 -7.01
C THR A 300 -28.60 23.69 -6.86
N VAL A 301 -29.23 23.43 -5.71
CA VAL A 301 -30.61 23.89 -5.44
C VAL A 301 -30.59 25.38 -5.08
N LEU A 302 -31.31 26.20 -5.85
CA LEU A 302 -31.42 27.65 -5.71
C LEU A 302 -32.68 28.08 -4.94
N VAL A 303 -33.77 27.31 -5.08
CA VAL A 303 -35.04 27.54 -4.38
C VAL A 303 -35.55 26.20 -3.88
N THR A 304 -36.00 26.16 -2.63
CA THR A 304 -36.78 25.05 -2.08
C THR A 304 -38.06 25.62 -1.49
N ASP A 305 -39.20 25.13 -1.95
CA ASP A 305 -40.50 25.44 -1.37
C ASP A 305 -40.82 26.95 -1.31
N GLY A 306 -40.41 27.67 -2.34
CA GLY A 306 -40.59 29.12 -2.48
C GLY A 306 -39.61 29.97 -1.67
N VAL A 307 -38.63 29.35 -1.01
CA VAL A 307 -37.57 30.03 -0.27
C VAL A 307 -36.27 29.96 -1.05
N TYR A 308 -35.65 31.12 -1.27
CA TYR A 308 -34.34 31.20 -1.92
C TYR A 308 -33.22 30.74 -0.98
N ASP A 309 -32.27 29.99 -1.51
CA ASP A 309 -30.97 29.80 -0.88
C ASP A 309 -30.03 30.94 -1.30
N GLU A 310 -29.92 31.96 -0.44
CA GLU A 310 -29.06 33.12 -0.66
C GLU A 310 -27.57 32.76 -0.78
N GLY A 311 -27.14 31.69 -0.11
CA GLY A 311 -25.78 31.17 -0.18
C GLY A 311 -25.49 30.55 -1.55
N ALA A 312 -26.42 29.75 -2.05
CA ALA A 312 -26.34 29.13 -3.37
C ALA A 312 -26.39 30.16 -4.50
N LEU A 313 -27.29 31.14 -4.43
CA LEU A 313 -27.38 32.23 -5.42
C LEU A 313 -26.09 33.05 -5.47
N LYS A 314 -25.55 33.42 -4.30
CA LYS A 314 -24.28 34.16 -4.21
C LYS A 314 -23.10 33.33 -4.71
N GLY A 315 -23.08 32.03 -4.42
CA GLY A 315 -22.07 31.09 -4.91
C GLY A 315 -22.09 30.93 -6.42
N ALA A 316 -23.29 30.83 -7.01
CA ALA A 316 -23.50 30.75 -8.45
C ALA A 316 -23.44 32.10 -9.19
N ARG A 317 -23.28 33.21 -8.46
CA ARG A 317 -23.34 34.59 -8.99
C ARG A 317 -24.64 34.90 -9.75
N LEU A 318 -25.76 34.32 -9.31
CA LEU A 318 -27.08 34.53 -9.88
C LEU A 318 -27.88 35.53 -9.03
N GLN A 319 -28.73 36.32 -9.68
CA GLN A 319 -29.73 37.15 -9.03
C GLN A 319 -31.05 36.38 -8.91
N LYS A 320 -31.90 36.75 -7.95
CA LYS A 320 -33.26 36.20 -7.82
C LYS A 320 -34.07 36.34 -9.11
N GLU A 321 -33.82 37.42 -9.85
CA GLU A 321 -34.47 37.67 -11.14
C GLU A 321 -34.06 36.67 -12.23
N ASP A 322 -32.86 36.09 -12.16
CA ASP A 322 -32.43 35.06 -13.13
C ASP A 322 -33.23 33.77 -12.92
N VAL A 323 -33.49 33.40 -11.66
CA VAL A 323 -34.38 32.28 -11.31
C VAL A 323 -35.82 32.57 -11.74
N MET A 324 -36.33 33.77 -11.48
CA MET A 324 -37.70 34.14 -11.87
C MET A 324 -37.86 34.26 -13.39
N ARG A 325 -36.82 34.67 -14.12
CA ARG A 325 -36.82 34.66 -15.59
C ARG A 325 -36.94 33.24 -16.13
N ALA A 326 -36.19 32.29 -15.56
CA ALA A 326 -36.33 30.87 -15.90
C ALA A 326 -37.73 30.33 -15.55
N ALA A 327 -38.26 30.67 -14.37
CA ALA A 327 -39.59 30.26 -13.92
C ALA A 327 -40.73 30.78 -14.80
N ARG A 328 -40.66 32.04 -15.25
CA ARG A 328 -41.62 32.61 -16.21
C ARG A 328 -41.49 31.95 -17.59
N SER A 329 -40.26 31.74 -18.05
CA SER A 329 -39.97 31.16 -19.37
C SER A 329 -40.39 29.71 -19.50
N GLN A 330 -40.22 28.90 -18.45
CA GLN A 330 -40.43 27.44 -18.52
C GLN A 330 -41.83 27.04 -18.07
N GLU A 331 -42.32 27.62 -16.97
CA GLU A 331 -43.51 27.15 -16.25
C GLU A 331 -44.60 28.23 -16.09
N GLY A 332 -44.40 29.42 -16.66
CA GLY A 332 -45.32 30.55 -16.56
C GLY A 332 -45.56 31.02 -15.12
N ILE A 333 -44.58 30.82 -14.23
CA ILE A 333 -44.70 31.13 -12.81
C ILE A 333 -44.37 32.61 -12.57
N GLU A 334 -45.26 33.33 -11.89
CA GLU A 334 -45.07 34.76 -11.57
C GLU A 334 -44.55 34.98 -10.15
N SER A 335 -44.78 34.03 -9.23
CA SER A 335 -44.31 34.11 -7.84
C SER A 335 -43.39 32.95 -7.47
N VAL A 336 -42.30 33.27 -6.75
CA VAL A 336 -41.39 32.25 -6.20
C VAL A 336 -42.11 31.24 -5.31
N THR A 337 -43.21 31.63 -4.64
CA THR A 337 -43.99 30.76 -3.76
C THR A 337 -44.64 29.56 -4.47
N GLU A 338 -44.74 29.61 -5.80
CA GLU A 338 -45.26 28.53 -6.64
C GLU A 338 -44.17 27.55 -7.08
N ILE A 339 -42.90 27.82 -6.76
CA ILE A 339 -41.75 26.97 -7.09
C ILE A 339 -41.52 25.98 -5.95
N LYS A 340 -41.58 24.68 -6.26
CA LYS A 340 -41.18 23.60 -5.35
C LYS A 340 -39.65 23.47 -5.30
N PHE A 341 -39.00 23.44 -6.46
CA PHE A 341 -37.54 23.48 -6.57
C PHE A 341 -37.10 24.32 -7.77
N ALA A 342 -36.01 25.07 -7.60
CA ALA A 342 -35.22 25.59 -8.71
C ALA A 342 -33.80 25.02 -8.60
N ILE A 343 -33.29 24.40 -9.65
CA ILE A 343 -32.00 23.70 -9.64
C ILE A 343 -31.12 24.25 -10.75
N LEU A 344 -29.91 24.68 -10.41
CA LEU A 344 -28.87 25.01 -11.36
C LEU A 344 -28.17 23.72 -11.81
N GLU A 345 -28.41 23.35 -13.06
CA GLU A 345 -27.80 22.19 -13.70
C GLU A 345 -26.32 22.44 -14.00
N VAL A 346 -25.57 21.34 -14.18
CA VAL A 346 -24.15 21.36 -14.58
C VAL A 346 -23.94 22.09 -15.92
N SER A 347 -24.96 22.09 -16.79
CA SER A 347 -24.97 22.79 -18.07
C SER A 347 -25.10 24.31 -17.94
N GLY A 348 -25.37 24.83 -16.74
CA GLY A 348 -25.65 26.26 -16.48
C GLY A 348 -27.12 26.66 -16.68
N ASN A 349 -28.00 25.71 -17.05
CA ASN A 349 -29.43 25.95 -17.11
C ASN A 349 -30.08 25.87 -15.72
N ILE A 350 -31.14 26.64 -15.52
CA ILE A 350 -31.97 26.56 -14.31
C ILE A 350 -33.22 25.74 -14.64
N SER A 351 -33.37 24.58 -14.02
CA SER A 351 -34.58 23.74 -14.10
C SER A 351 -35.58 24.16 -13.02
N ILE A 352 -36.86 24.28 -13.38
CA ILE A 352 -37.93 24.72 -12.47
C ILE A 352 -38.93 23.58 -12.26
N ILE A 353 -39.23 23.28 -10.99
CA ILE A 353 -40.25 22.31 -10.59
C ILE A 353 -41.35 23.06 -9.85
N LYS A 354 -42.57 23.02 -10.38
CA LYS A 354 -43.75 23.69 -9.80
C LYS A 354 -44.26 22.95 -8.56
N ARG A 355 -44.82 23.71 -7.60
CA ARG A 355 -45.53 23.17 -6.45
C ARG A 355 -46.91 22.68 -6.90
N GLU A 356 -47.23 21.41 -6.62
CA GLU A 356 -48.56 20.87 -6.85
C GLU A 356 -49.59 21.59 -5.97
N LYS A 357 -50.74 21.96 -6.55
CA LYS A 357 -51.85 22.50 -5.75
C LYS A 357 -52.40 21.35 -4.91
N SER A 358 -52.29 21.45 -3.58
CA SER A 358 -53.06 20.61 -2.67
C SER A 358 -54.53 20.85 -2.97
N GLY A 359 -55.20 19.84 -3.53
CA GLY A 359 -56.64 19.84 -3.80
C GLY A 359 -57.46 19.76 -2.53
#